data_AF-A0AAE7BDD5-F1
#
_entry.id   AF-A0AAE7BDD5-F1
#
_cell.length_a   1.000
_cell.length_b   1.000
_cell.length_c   1.000
_cell.angle_alpha   90.00
_cell.angle_beta   90.00
_cell.angle_gamma   90.00
#
_symmetry.space_group_name_H-M   'P 1'
#
loop_
_entity.id
_entity.type
_entity.pdbx_description
1 polymer ?
#
loop_
_entity_poly.entity_id
_entity_poly.type
_entity_poly.pdbx_seq_one_letter_code
_entity_poly.pdbx_strand_id
1 'polypeptide(L)'
;MIGIDVTSLDRIKKMYERFGIKAYKKFLNPNEIELIKRIETAAGFWAAKEAASKALGTGIGANCSFHDIKIKKDKFGAPKIKYKKEIRKKFGIKKSHLSITHDAGFAIAVVVNVLK
;
A
#
# COMPACT_ATOMS: atom_id res chain seq x y z
N MET A 1 -9.18 7.38 -11.71
CA MET A 1 -9.71 7.19 -10.34
C MET A 1 -8.62 7.50 -9.32
N ILE A 2 -8.99 8.03 -8.16
CA ILE A 2 -8.07 8.46 -7.10
C ILE A 2 -8.43 7.78 -5.78
N GLY A 3 -7.43 7.51 -4.94
CA GLY A 3 -7.62 7.09 -3.57
C GLY A 3 -6.53 7.65 -2.67
N ILE A 4 -6.88 7.92 -1.43
CA ILE A 4 -5.98 8.46 -0.41
C ILE A 4 -6.21 7.75 0.92
N ASP A 5 -5.15 7.58 1.69
CA ASP A 5 -5.22 7.05 3.05
C ASP A 5 -4.19 7.71 3.96
N VAL A 6 -4.56 7.83 5.23
CA VAL A 6 -3.68 8.28 6.32
C VAL A 6 -3.60 7.18 7.37
N THR A 7 -2.40 6.89 7.83
CA THR A 7 -2.12 5.83 8.80
C THR A 7 -1.24 6.36 9.91
N SER A 8 -1.67 6.18 11.15
CA SER A 8 -0.85 6.44 12.34
C SER A 8 0.32 5.45 12.42
N LEU A 9 1.53 5.96 12.61
CA LEU A 9 2.74 5.14 12.84
C LEU A 9 2.59 4.34 14.13
N ASP A 10 2.08 4.96 15.18
CA ASP A 10 1.84 4.34 16.49
C ASP A 10 0.92 3.13 16.40
N ARG A 11 -0.13 3.22 15.57
CA ARG A 11 -1.03 2.08 15.31
C ARG A 11 -0.26 0.88 14.73
N ILE A 12 0.59 1.13 13.73
CA ILE A 12 1.37 0.08 13.07
C ILE A 12 2.46 -0.46 14.00
N LYS A 13 3.07 0.42 14.80
CA LYS A 13 4.07 0.07 15.81
C LYS A 13 3.48 -0.88 16.84
N LYS A 14 2.36 -0.50 17.48
CA LYS A 14 1.65 -1.33 18.46
C LYS A 14 1.20 -2.67 17.86
N MET A 15 0.78 -2.68 16.60
CA MET A 15 0.43 -3.93 15.90
C MET A 15 1.66 -4.84 15.73
N TYR A 16 2.80 -4.29 15.37
CA TYR A 16 4.05 -5.05 15.26
C TYR A 16 4.57 -5.51 16.61
N GLU A 17 4.55 -4.68 17.65
CA GLU A 17 4.94 -5.07 19.01
C GLU A 17 4.11 -6.25 19.53
N ARG A 18 2.80 -6.27 19.22
CA ARG A 18 1.89 -7.33 19.67
C ARG A 18 2.04 -8.65 18.91
N PHE A 19 2.30 -8.61 17.60
CA PHE A 19 2.25 -9.81 16.75
C PHE A 19 3.56 -10.12 16.01
N GLY A 20 4.59 -9.30 16.18
CA GLY A 20 5.86 -9.37 15.46
C GLY A 20 5.67 -9.41 13.94
N ILE A 21 6.47 -10.23 13.27
CA ILE A 21 6.42 -10.38 11.81
C ILE A 21 5.06 -10.83 11.26
N LYS A 22 4.24 -11.51 12.08
CA LYS A 22 2.89 -11.93 11.67
C LYS A 22 1.99 -10.72 11.39
N ALA A 23 2.23 -9.56 12.04
CA ALA A 23 1.54 -8.32 11.74
C ALA A 23 1.73 -7.90 10.28
N TYR A 24 2.99 -7.85 9.82
CA TYR A 24 3.32 -7.44 8.45
C TYR A 24 2.83 -8.44 7.41
N LYS A 25 2.92 -9.74 7.72
CA LYS A 25 2.41 -10.80 6.82
C LYS A 25 0.91 -10.72 6.55
N LYS A 26 0.12 -9.99 7.36
CA LYS A 26 -1.32 -9.77 7.09
C LYS A 26 -1.57 -8.87 5.88
N PHE A 27 -0.64 -7.97 5.54
CA PHE A 27 -0.85 -6.98 4.50
C PHE A 27 0.31 -6.84 3.50
N LEU A 28 1.46 -7.45 3.78
CA LEU A 28 2.66 -7.37 2.95
C LEU A 28 3.12 -8.74 2.47
N ASN A 29 3.58 -8.77 1.23
CA ASN A 29 4.29 -9.89 0.62
C ASN A 29 5.74 -9.91 1.15
N PRO A 30 6.42 -11.06 1.14
CA PRO A 30 7.79 -11.19 1.67
C PRO A 30 8.78 -10.14 1.14
N ASN A 31 8.77 -9.92 -0.17
CA ASN A 31 9.61 -8.93 -0.85
C ASN A 31 9.29 -7.47 -0.48
N GLU A 32 8.09 -7.19 0.02
CA GLU A 32 7.73 -5.86 0.55
C GLU A 32 8.22 -5.71 1.99
N ILE A 33 8.17 -6.78 2.78
CA ILE A 33 8.65 -6.81 4.16
C ILE A 33 10.16 -6.52 4.20
N GLU A 34 10.93 -7.07 3.26
CA GLU A 34 12.38 -6.82 3.11
C GLU A 34 12.73 -5.33 2.91
N LEU A 35 11.79 -4.52 2.40
CA LEU A 35 11.99 -3.09 2.20
C LEU A 35 11.81 -2.27 3.49
N ILE A 36 11.25 -2.87 4.55
CA ILE A 36 10.96 -2.18 5.80
C ILE A 36 12.26 -2.03 6.60
N LYS A 37 12.79 -0.81 6.61
CA LYS A 37 13.93 -0.42 7.47
C LYS A 37 13.50 0.34 8.72
N ARG A 38 12.32 0.98 8.68
CA ARG A 38 11.77 1.81 9.75
C ARG A 38 10.24 1.72 9.76
N ILE A 39 9.60 2.10 10.86
CA ILE A 39 8.15 1.97 11.04
C ILE A 39 7.36 2.81 10.03
N GLU A 40 7.91 3.95 9.62
CA GLU A 40 7.38 4.84 8.59
C GLU A 40 7.18 4.12 7.26
N THR A 41 8.07 3.19 6.92
CA THR A 41 7.95 2.40 5.68
C THR A 41 6.77 1.45 5.76
N ALA A 42 6.62 0.75 6.90
CA ALA A 42 5.50 -0.18 7.10
C ALA A 42 4.16 0.57 7.11
N ALA A 43 4.08 1.72 7.79
CA ALA A 43 2.90 2.57 7.82
C ALA A 43 2.58 3.18 6.44
N GLY A 44 3.59 3.64 5.71
CA GLY A 44 3.44 4.11 4.34
C GLY A 44 2.94 3.03 3.39
N PHE A 45 3.37 1.77 3.57
CA PHE A 45 2.88 0.66 2.75
C PHE A 45 1.45 0.27 3.10
N TRP A 46 1.07 0.31 4.38
CA TRP A 46 -0.33 0.16 4.77
C TRP A 46 -1.19 1.22 4.07
N ALA A 47 -0.85 2.50 4.24
CA ALA A 47 -1.56 3.61 3.62
C ALA A 47 -1.59 3.46 2.09
N ALA A 48 -0.50 3.04 1.45
CA ALA A 48 -0.45 2.86 0.00
C ALA A 48 -1.40 1.77 -0.49
N LYS A 49 -1.55 0.66 0.22
CA LYS A 49 -2.48 -0.41 -0.17
C LYS A 49 -3.93 -0.04 0.08
N GLU A 50 -4.23 0.67 1.17
CA GLU A 50 -5.56 1.25 1.41
C GLU A 50 -5.93 2.30 0.36
N ALA A 51 -5.02 3.22 0.04
CA ALA A 51 -5.23 4.22 -1.01
C ALA A 51 -5.47 3.55 -2.37
N ALA A 52 -4.75 2.48 -2.67
CA ALA A 52 -4.93 1.71 -3.90
C ALA A 52 -6.30 1.04 -3.99
N SER A 53 -6.76 0.41 -2.91
CA SER A 53 -8.07 -0.26 -2.87
C SER A 53 -9.22 0.75 -2.95
N LYS A 54 -9.06 1.95 -2.37
CA LYS A 54 -9.98 3.08 -2.53
C LYS A 54 -9.96 3.64 -3.95
N ALA A 55 -8.80 3.69 -4.59
CA ALA A 55 -8.67 4.08 -6.00
C ALA A 55 -9.32 3.08 -6.98
N LEU A 56 -9.71 1.88 -6.52
CA LEU A 56 -10.58 0.94 -7.25
C LEU A 56 -12.08 1.18 -6.99
N GLY A 57 -12.43 1.96 -5.96
CA GLY A 57 -13.80 2.16 -5.50
C GLY A 57 -14.34 1.02 -4.61
N THR A 58 -13.49 0.09 -4.15
CA THR A 58 -13.95 -1.11 -3.42
C THR A 58 -13.50 -1.19 -1.97
N GLY A 59 -12.41 -0.50 -1.61
CA GLY A 59 -11.71 -0.77 -0.35
C GLY A 59 -11.05 -2.16 -0.34
N ILE A 60 -10.38 -2.47 0.78
CA ILE A 60 -9.82 -3.81 1.02
C ILE A 60 -10.97 -4.76 1.37
N GLY A 61 -11.10 -5.87 0.64
CA GLY A 61 -12.18 -6.84 0.85
C GLY A 61 -12.28 -7.85 -0.29
N ALA A 62 -13.50 -8.32 -0.56
CA ALA A 62 -13.75 -9.39 -1.52
C ALA A 62 -13.27 -9.10 -2.95
N ASN A 63 -13.22 -7.83 -3.36
CA ASN A 63 -12.79 -7.42 -4.70
C ASN A 63 -11.29 -7.12 -4.81
N CYS A 64 -10.61 -6.86 -3.69
CA CYS A 64 -9.19 -6.53 -3.65
C CYS A 64 -8.67 -6.76 -2.23
N SER A 65 -7.78 -7.74 -2.08
CA SER A 65 -7.02 -7.95 -0.84
C SER A 65 -5.72 -7.17 -0.85
N PHE A 66 -5.09 -7.03 0.31
CA PHE A 66 -3.74 -6.47 0.42
C PHE A 66 -2.71 -7.17 -0.48
N HIS A 67 -2.81 -8.49 -0.63
CA HIS A 67 -1.86 -9.28 -1.43
C HIS A 67 -2.11 -9.19 -2.94
N ASP A 68 -3.22 -8.59 -3.35
CA ASP A 68 -3.46 -8.27 -4.76
C ASP A 68 -2.75 -6.99 -5.20
N ILE A 69 -2.21 -6.23 -4.24
CA ILE A 69 -1.48 -5.00 -4.46
C ILE A 69 0.00 -5.24 -4.11
N LYS A 70 0.89 -4.94 -5.05
CA LYS A 70 2.34 -5.02 -4.86
C LYS A 70 2.98 -3.64 -4.92
N ILE A 71 3.83 -3.36 -3.95
CA ILE A 71 4.65 -2.17 -3.84
C ILE A 71 6.11 -2.56 -4.13
N LYS A 72 6.82 -1.69 -4.85
CA LYS A 72 8.27 -1.79 -5.05
C LYS A 72 8.87 -0.39 -5.05
N LYS A 73 10.17 -0.27 -4.82
CA LYS A 73 10.91 0.97 -5.05
C LYS A 73 11.69 0.85 -6.36
N ASP A 74 11.80 1.94 -7.12
CA ASP A 74 12.70 2.00 -8.26
C ASP A 74 14.14 2.32 -7.84
N LYS A 75 15.06 2.42 -8.81
CA LYS A 75 16.48 2.68 -8.57
C LYS A 75 16.75 4.03 -7.88
N PHE A 76 15.80 4.96 -7.92
CA PHE A 76 15.89 6.26 -7.24
C PHE A 76 15.11 6.27 -5.92
N GLY A 77 14.59 5.12 -5.48
CA GLY A 77 13.82 4.99 -4.25
C GLY A 77 12.34 5.35 -4.37
N ALA A 78 11.86 5.80 -5.54
CA ALA A 78 10.48 6.21 -5.70
C ALA A 78 9.54 5.00 -5.65
N PRO A 79 8.44 5.07 -4.87
CA PRO A 79 7.51 3.95 -4.74
C PRO A 79 6.72 3.75 -6.03
N LYS A 80 6.53 2.49 -6.41
CA LYS A 80 5.66 2.06 -7.51
C LYS A 80 4.66 1.06 -6.98
N ILE A 81 3.46 1.10 -7.55
CA ILE A 81 2.38 0.19 -7.22
C ILE A 81 1.93 -0.59 -8.43
N LYS A 82 1.54 -1.85 -8.23
CA LYS A 82 0.98 -2.70 -9.27
C LYS A 82 -0.06 -3.64 -8.68
N TYR A 83 -1.28 -3.57 -9.19
CA TYR A 83 -2.30 -4.58 -8.91
C TYR A 83 -2.01 -5.86 -9.69
N LYS A 84 -2.52 -6.99 -9.19
CA LYS A 84 -2.60 -8.25 -9.93
C LYS A 84 -3.28 -8.07 -11.29
N LYS A 85 -2.96 -8.96 -12.23
CA LYS A 85 -3.37 -8.86 -13.64
C LYS A 85 -4.89 -8.87 -13.77
N GLU A 86 -5.56 -9.65 -12.93
CA GLU A 86 -7.00 -9.86 -12.88
C GLU A 86 -7.72 -8.58 -12.46
N ILE A 87 -7.24 -7.93 -11.39
CA ILE A 87 -7.76 -6.63 -10.94
C ILE A 87 -7.55 -5.57 -12.03
N ARG A 88 -6.35 -5.48 -12.61
CA ARG A 88 -6.10 -4.50 -13.68
C ARG A 88 -7.03 -4.68 -14.87
N LYS A 89 -7.32 -5.92 -15.25
CA LYS A 89 -8.25 -6.23 -16.34
C LYS A 89 -9.69 -5.87 -15.95
N LYS A 90 -10.15 -6.32 -14.77
CA LYS A 90 -11.51 -6.08 -14.25
C LYS A 90 -11.86 -4.59 -14.19
N PHE A 91 -10.92 -3.76 -13.73
CA PHE A 91 -11.13 -2.32 -13.55
C PHE A 91 -10.54 -1.47 -14.69
N GLY A 92 -10.09 -2.06 -15.80
CA GLY A 92 -9.58 -1.32 -16.95
C GLY A 92 -8.32 -0.47 -16.67
N ILE A 93 -7.48 -0.84 -15.71
CA ILE A 93 -6.33 -0.04 -15.27
C ILE A 93 -5.16 -0.19 -16.23
N LYS A 94 -4.81 0.90 -16.93
CA LYS A 94 -3.62 1.00 -17.79
C LYS A 94 -2.36 1.20 -16.96
N LYS A 95 -2.36 2.21 -16.09
CA LYS A 95 -1.21 2.64 -15.27
C LYS A 95 -1.67 3.12 -13.90
N SER A 96 -0.78 3.02 -12.91
CA SER A 96 -1.03 3.54 -11.57
C SER A 96 0.17 4.35 -11.09
N HIS A 97 -0.13 5.45 -10.41
CA HIS A 97 0.85 6.33 -9.77
C HIS A 97 0.66 6.24 -8.26
N LEU A 98 1.76 6.26 -7.52
CA LEU A 98 1.78 6.20 -6.06
C LEU A 98 2.74 7.28 -5.55
N SER A 99 2.30 8.04 -4.55
CA SER A 99 3.17 8.88 -3.74
C SER A 99 2.92 8.58 -2.27
N ILE A 100 3.98 8.58 -1.46
CA ILE A 100 3.94 8.32 -0.02
C ILE A 100 4.73 9.44 0.66
N THR A 101 4.18 9.99 1.73
CA THR A 101 4.88 10.90 2.64
C THR A 101 4.64 10.46 4.08
N HIS A 102 5.49 10.90 4.99
CA HIS A 102 5.28 10.71 6.43
C HIS A 102 5.83 11.91 7.20
N ASP A 103 5.07 12.35 8.19
CA ASP A 103 5.49 13.39 9.12
C ASP A 103 4.59 13.36 10.37
N ALA A 104 5.06 13.94 11.48
CA ALA A 104 4.29 14.15 12.71
C ALA A 104 3.53 12.91 13.24
N GLY A 105 4.10 11.71 13.11
CA GLY A 105 3.49 10.47 13.58
C GLY A 105 2.48 9.83 12.60
N PHE A 106 2.37 10.35 11.38
CA PHE A 106 1.49 9.84 10.34
C PHE A 106 2.24 9.50 9.05
N ALA A 107 1.73 8.51 8.33
CA ALA A 107 2.08 8.22 6.95
C ALA A 107 0.84 8.43 6.07
N ILE A 108 1.02 9.07 4.92
CA ILE A 108 -0.06 9.35 3.96
C ILE A 108 0.36 8.77 2.63
N ALA A 109 -0.59 8.17 1.92
CA ALA A 109 -0.37 7.73 0.55
C ALA A 109 -1.52 8.15 -0.35
N VAL A 110 -1.18 8.50 -1.59
CA VAL A 110 -2.14 8.77 -2.66
C VAL A 110 -1.86 7.88 -3.86
N VAL A 111 -2.93 7.32 -4.43
CA VAL A 111 -2.87 6.50 -5.63
C VAL A 111 -3.79 7.07 -6.70
N VAL A 112 -3.26 7.20 -7.91
CA VAL A 112 -4.02 7.58 -9.10
C VAL A 112 -3.95 6.46 -10.14
N ASN A 113 -5.11 5.91 -10.48
CA ASN A 113 -5.28 4.93 -11.54
C ASN A 113 -5.68 5.63 -12.84
N VAL A 114 -4.85 5.47 -13.86
CA VAL A 114 -5.13 5.85 -15.26
C VAL A 114 -5.81 4.65 -15.92
N LEU A 115 -7.06 4.87 -16.35
CA LEU A 115 -7.85 3.85 -17.03
C LEU A 115 -7.48 3.79 -18.52
N LYS A 116 -7.97 2.76 -19.20
CA LYS A 116 -7.92 2.67 -20.65
C LYS A 116 -8.86 3.68 -21.29
#